data_AF-A0A520FNA1-F1
#
_entry.id   AF-A0A520FNA1-F1
#
_cell.length_a   1.000
_cell.length_b   1.000
_cell.length_c   1.000
_cell.angle_alpha   90.00
_cell.angle_beta   90.00
_cell.angle_gamma   90.00
#
_symmetry.space_group_name_H-M   'P 1'
#
loop_
_entity.id
_entity.type
_entity.pdbx_description
1 polymer ?
#
loop_
_entity_poly.entity_id
_entity_poly.type
_entity_poly.pdbx_seq_one_letter_code
_entity_poly.pdbx_strand_id
1 'polypeptide(L)'
;MALTENALTQDGPVTGTDTTSPARVLFLDLNSGEPVDEFVYSVGAIGGPYPDVTDATGYTQKADRGASEILAVSDTDYIVVERGLIPGRGNTVQLFRATTAGATSIRGKDRIDGSETPMPKTLLFDFATVGINPDNVEGITWGPTLRDGSRTLALCSDDNFNAMGGQHTMFHLLAIDGL
;
A
#
# COMPACT_ATOMS: atom_id res chain seq x y z
N MET A 1 0.83 14.89 -1.65
CA MET A 1 1.21 13.73 -2.47
C MET A 1 -0.02 12.85 -2.65
N ALA A 2 -0.11 12.10 -3.74
CA ALA A 2 -1.14 11.10 -4.00
C ALA A 2 -0.49 9.81 -4.55
N LEU A 3 -1.04 8.65 -4.21
CA LEU A 3 -0.59 7.33 -4.68
C LEU A 3 -1.76 6.60 -5.31
N THR A 4 -1.54 5.98 -6.47
CA THR A 4 -2.52 5.06 -7.06
C THR A 4 -2.39 3.68 -6.43
N GLU A 5 -3.50 2.95 -6.29
CA GLU A 5 -3.48 1.62 -5.66
C GLU A 5 -2.66 0.61 -6.47
N ASN A 6 -2.76 0.69 -7.79
CA ASN A 6 -2.06 -0.12 -8.77
C ASN A 6 -1.74 0.75 -9.99
N ALA A 7 -1.29 0.13 -11.08
CA ALA A 7 -1.10 0.77 -12.37
C ALA A 7 -2.38 1.45 -12.89
N LEU A 8 -2.19 2.61 -13.52
CA LEU A 8 -3.20 3.13 -14.43
C LEU A 8 -3.28 2.23 -15.67
N THR A 9 -4.42 2.27 -16.36
CA THR A 9 -4.68 1.42 -17.54
C THR A 9 -3.59 1.53 -18.61
N GLN A 10 -2.98 2.71 -18.79
CA GLN A 10 -1.92 2.92 -19.78
C GLN A 10 -0.52 2.48 -19.32
N ASP A 11 -0.32 2.27 -18.02
CA ASP A 11 0.99 1.93 -17.44
C ASP A 11 1.19 0.43 -17.30
N GLY A 12 0.10 -0.34 -17.20
CA GLY A 12 0.18 -1.79 -17.12
C GLY A 12 -1.01 -2.44 -16.41
N PRO A 13 -0.89 -3.75 -16.12
CA PRO A 13 -1.92 -4.47 -15.39
C PRO A 13 -1.88 -4.12 -13.89
N VAL A 14 -3.00 -4.38 -13.21
CA VAL A 14 -3.00 -4.56 -11.75
C VAL A 14 -2.11 -5.73 -11.36
N THR A 15 -1.75 -5.82 -10.08
CA THR A 15 -0.88 -6.89 -9.60
C THR A 15 -1.50 -8.28 -9.86
N GLY A 16 -0.64 -9.27 -10.02
CA GLY A 16 -1.01 -10.67 -10.22
C GLY A 16 -0.27 -11.60 -9.26
N THR A 17 -0.43 -12.90 -9.46
CA THR A 17 0.26 -13.93 -8.64
C THR A 17 1.76 -13.75 -8.65
N ASP A 18 2.32 -13.47 -9.83
CA ASP A 18 3.75 -13.39 -10.12
C ASP A 18 4.11 -12.08 -10.86
N THR A 19 3.20 -11.12 -10.89
CA THR A 19 3.35 -9.86 -11.63
C THR A 19 3.17 -8.69 -10.67
N THR A 20 4.16 -7.79 -10.61
CA THR A 20 4.07 -6.53 -9.87
C THR A 20 3.25 -5.51 -10.65
N SER A 21 2.77 -4.46 -10.00
CA SER A 21 2.04 -3.37 -10.67
C SER A 21 2.73 -2.02 -10.48
N PRO A 22 2.99 -1.25 -11.55
CA PRO A 22 3.60 0.08 -11.45
C PRO A 22 2.57 1.15 -11.05
N ALA A 23 2.46 1.44 -9.76
CA ALA A 23 1.68 2.56 -9.24
C ALA A 23 2.41 3.90 -9.40
N ARG A 24 1.65 5.00 -9.51
CA ARG A 24 2.17 6.36 -9.61
C ARG A 24 2.09 7.07 -8.26
N VAL A 25 3.17 7.74 -7.88
CA VAL A 25 3.26 8.62 -6.71
C VAL A 25 3.45 10.04 -7.19
N LEU A 26 2.38 10.84 -7.11
CA LEU A 26 2.34 12.22 -7.57
C LEU A 26 2.63 13.20 -6.41
N PHE A 27 3.58 14.10 -6.63
CA PHE A 27 3.91 15.19 -5.73
C PHE A 27 3.31 16.50 -6.25
N LEU A 28 2.68 17.24 -5.34
CA LEU A 28 1.98 18.48 -5.64
C LEU A 28 2.58 19.60 -4.79
N ASP A 29 2.76 20.77 -5.39
CA ASP A 29 2.97 21.99 -4.60
C ASP A 29 1.67 22.34 -3.86
N LEU A 30 1.75 22.51 -2.53
CA LEU A 30 0.56 22.70 -1.70
C LEU A 30 -0.15 24.04 -1.94
N ASN A 31 0.55 25.05 -2.45
CA ASN A 31 -0.02 26.37 -2.65
C ASN A 31 -0.77 26.46 -3.99
N SER A 32 -0.17 25.93 -5.04
CA SER A 32 -0.70 25.98 -6.41
C SER A 32 -1.52 24.75 -6.80
N GLY A 33 -1.29 23.61 -6.14
CA GLY A 33 -1.83 22.31 -6.54
C GLY A 33 -1.16 21.72 -7.78
N GLU A 34 -0.08 22.33 -8.29
CA GLU A 34 0.59 21.88 -9.50
C GLU A 34 1.51 20.67 -9.25
N PRO A 35 1.59 19.70 -10.18
CA PRO A 35 2.56 18.63 -10.15
C PRO A 35 4.01 19.12 -10.13
N VAL A 36 4.73 18.83 -9.04
CA VAL A 36 6.16 19.15 -8.90
C VAL A 36 7.06 17.97 -9.20
N ASP A 37 6.58 16.74 -8.97
CA ASP A 37 7.30 15.52 -9.32
C ASP A 37 6.33 14.33 -9.39
N GLU A 38 6.79 13.23 -9.96
CA GLU A 38 6.04 11.97 -10.00
C GLU A 38 7.02 10.80 -10.09
N PHE A 39 6.74 9.71 -9.37
CA PHE A 39 7.61 8.52 -9.33
C PHE A 39 6.81 7.23 -9.47
N VAL A 40 7.50 6.15 -9.83
CA VAL A 40 6.93 4.81 -9.88
C VAL A 40 7.12 4.10 -8.54
N TYR A 41 6.04 3.63 -7.93
CA TYR A 41 6.07 2.65 -6.85
C TYR A 41 5.65 1.29 -7.39
N SER A 42 6.51 0.27 -7.24
CA SER A 42 6.18 -1.09 -7.70
C SER A 42 5.43 -1.85 -6.60
N VAL A 43 4.13 -2.05 -6.76
CA VAL A 43 3.29 -2.85 -5.85
C VAL A 43 3.70 -4.33 -5.97
N GLY A 44 3.88 -5.00 -4.85
CA GLY A 44 4.32 -6.40 -4.83
C GLY A 44 3.34 -7.36 -5.52
N ALA A 45 3.88 -8.45 -6.09
CA ALA A 45 3.06 -9.57 -6.55
C ALA A 45 2.34 -10.23 -5.36
N ILE A 46 1.21 -10.89 -5.62
CA ILE A 46 0.38 -11.53 -4.58
C ILE A 46 1.12 -12.74 -3.94
N GLY A 47 2.00 -13.41 -4.68
CA GLY A 47 2.90 -14.44 -4.12
C GLY A 47 2.29 -15.84 -4.03
N GLY A 48 1.43 -16.22 -4.98
CA GLY A 48 0.96 -17.60 -5.13
C GLY A 48 -0.36 -17.73 -5.89
N PRO A 49 -0.67 -18.92 -6.43
CA PRO A 49 -1.97 -19.18 -7.04
C PRO A 49 -3.02 -19.33 -5.94
N TYR A 50 -3.98 -18.43 -5.94
CA TYR A 50 -5.14 -18.47 -5.04
C TYR A 50 -6.39 -18.63 -5.91
N PRO A 51 -7.10 -19.76 -5.81
CA PRO A 51 -8.30 -19.96 -6.60
C PRO A 51 -9.38 -18.96 -6.17
N ASP A 52 -10.13 -18.48 -7.15
CA ASP A 52 -11.33 -17.67 -6.93
C ASP A 52 -12.31 -18.42 -6.01
N VAL A 53 -12.94 -17.69 -5.08
CA VAL A 53 -13.98 -18.23 -4.19
C VAL A 53 -15.28 -17.49 -4.42
N THR A 54 -16.29 -18.19 -4.93
CA THR A 54 -17.64 -17.64 -5.10
C THR A 54 -18.50 -17.98 -3.89
N ASP A 55 -19.10 -16.96 -3.27
CA ASP A 55 -20.02 -17.15 -2.15
C ASP A 55 -21.44 -17.53 -2.60
N ALA A 56 -22.32 -17.78 -1.62
CA ALA A 56 -23.72 -18.17 -1.88
C ALA A 56 -24.56 -17.07 -2.57
N THR A 57 -24.08 -15.82 -2.60
CA THR A 57 -24.73 -14.69 -3.30
C THR A 57 -24.30 -14.60 -4.77
N GLY A 58 -23.30 -15.39 -5.17
CA GLY A 58 -22.70 -15.35 -6.50
C GLY A 58 -21.55 -14.33 -6.62
N TYR A 59 -21.13 -13.71 -5.51
CA TYR A 59 -19.97 -12.83 -5.50
C TYR A 59 -18.68 -13.64 -5.49
N THR A 60 -17.81 -13.37 -6.47
CA THR A 60 -16.51 -14.05 -6.61
C THR A 60 -15.39 -13.19 -6.03
N GLN A 61 -14.81 -13.67 -4.94
CA GLN A 61 -13.57 -13.14 -4.38
C GLN A 61 -12.39 -13.59 -5.24
N LYS A 62 -11.58 -12.61 -5.64
CA LYS A 62 -10.31 -12.82 -6.32
C LYS A 62 -9.17 -12.39 -5.42
N ALA A 63 -8.01 -13.00 -5.62
CA ALA A 63 -6.83 -12.52 -4.95
C ALA A 63 -6.39 -11.18 -5.54
N ASP A 64 -6.04 -10.26 -4.66
CA ASP A 64 -5.65 -8.90 -5.03
C ASP A 64 -4.59 -8.37 -4.07
N ARG A 65 -3.87 -7.33 -4.50
CA ARG A 65 -2.97 -6.52 -3.68
C ARG A 65 -2.82 -5.12 -4.29
N GLY A 66 -2.73 -4.12 -3.45
CA GLY A 66 -2.63 -2.73 -3.85
C GLY A 66 -1.95 -1.90 -2.78
N ALA A 67 -1.40 -0.76 -3.16
CA ALA A 67 -0.94 0.22 -2.21
C ALA A 67 -2.14 1.03 -1.69
N SER A 68 -2.62 0.70 -0.49
CA SER A 68 -3.83 1.31 0.06
C SER A 68 -3.59 2.66 0.72
N GLU A 69 -2.37 2.93 1.19
CA GLU A 69 -2.05 4.18 1.89
C GLU A 69 -0.55 4.50 1.83
N ILE A 70 -0.20 5.79 1.94
CA ILE A 70 1.17 6.29 2.00
C ILE A 70 1.34 7.39 3.05
N LEU A 71 2.31 7.21 3.94
CA LEU A 71 2.65 8.18 5.00
C LEU A 71 4.06 8.74 4.78
N ALA A 72 4.18 10.07 4.78
CA ALA A 72 5.48 10.74 4.73
C ALA A 72 6.27 10.57 6.04
N VAL A 73 7.54 10.18 5.90
CA VAL A 73 8.54 10.11 6.98
C VAL A 73 9.48 11.31 6.90
N SER A 74 9.94 11.62 5.68
CA SER A 74 10.79 12.76 5.34
C SER A 74 10.39 13.30 3.96
N ASP A 75 11.18 14.23 3.40
CA ASP A 75 10.99 14.71 2.02
C ASP A 75 11.22 13.61 0.96
N THR A 76 11.95 12.55 1.32
CA THR A 76 12.32 11.47 0.40
C THR A 76 11.85 10.10 0.83
N ASP A 77 11.45 9.91 2.08
CA ASP A 77 11.13 8.61 2.66
C ASP A 77 9.68 8.51 3.09
N TYR A 78 9.09 7.35 2.83
CA TYR A 78 7.67 7.07 2.98
C TYR A 78 7.46 5.69 3.59
N ILE A 79 6.35 5.53 4.30
CA ILE A 79 5.81 4.21 4.64
C ILE A 79 4.61 3.98 3.73
N VAL A 80 4.63 2.89 2.97
CA VAL A 80 3.52 2.48 2.11
C VAL A 80 2.87 1.25 2.71
N VAL A 81 1.54 1.28 2.81
CA VAL A 81 0.71 0.13 3.17
C VAL A 81 0.36 -0.61 1.90
N GLU A 82 0.84 -1.85 1.77
CA GLU A 82 0.32 -2.77 0.77
C GLU A 82 -0.71 -3.67 1.44
N ARG A 83 -1.98 -3.52 1.02
CA ARG A 83 -3.09 -4.35 1.44
C ARG A 83 -3.46 -5.28 0.31
N GLY A 84 -3.75 -6.54 0.62
CA GLY A 84 -4.33 -7.48 -0.33
C GLY A 84 -5.44 -8.32 0.28
N LEU A 85 -6.15 -9.05 -0.57
CA LEU A 85 -7.15 -10.04 -0.19
C LEU A 85 -6.72 -11.40 -0.72
N ILE A 86 -6.73 -12.42 0.13
CA ILE A 86 -6.56 -13.80 -0.30
C ILE A 86 -7.88 -14.55 -0.09
N PRO A 87 -8.51 -15.08 -1.16
CA PRO A 87 -9.77 -15.83 -1.05
C PRO A 87 -9.67 -16.96 -0.01
N GLY A 88 -10.64 -16.99 0.90
CA GLY A 88 -10.70 -17.96 2.00
C GLY A 88 -9.68 -17.76 3.14
N ARG A 89 -8.78 -16.77 3.05
CA ARG A 89 -7.84 -16.41 4.13
C ARG A 89 -8.05 -15.00 4.68
N GLY A 90 -8.64 -14.10 3.90
CA GLY A 90 -8.94 -12.72 4.31
C GLY A 90 -7.84 -11.74 3.92
N ASN A 91 -7.85 -10.58 4.59
CA ASN A 91 -6.96 -9.47 4.28
C ASN A 91 -5.51 -9.76 4.71
N THR A 92 -4.58 -9.30 3.89
CA THR A 92 -3.13 -9.29 4.15
C THR A 92 -2.65 -7.85 4.15
N VAL A 93 -1.74 -7.50 5.05
CA VAL A 93 -1.19 -6.14 5.13
C VAL A 93 0.31 -6.20 5.39
N GLN A 94 1.06 -5.48 4.58
CA GLN A 94 2.50 -5.30 4.68
C GLN A 94 2.84 -3.80 4.69
N LEU A 95 3.82 -3.41 5.50
CA LEU A 95 4.35 -2.06 5.54
C LEU A 95 5.73 -2.05 4.89
N PHE A 96 5.92 -1.15 3.94
CA PHE A 96 7.20 -0.96 3.26
C PHE A 96 7.74 0.45 3.51
N ARG A 97 9.03 0.57 3.81
CA ARG A 97 9.74 1.84 3.63
C ARG A 97 10.02 1.98 2.14
N ALA A 98 9.63 3.09 1.54
CA ALA A 98 9.93 3.44 0.17
C ALA A 98 10.62 4.80 0.10
N THR A 99 11.52 5.00 -0.87
CA THR A 99 12.21 6.29 -1.04
C THR A 99 12.21 6.78 -2.48
N THR A 100 12.16 8.09 -2.69
CA THR A 100 12.40 8.73 -3.99
C THR A 100 13.91 8.83 -4.30
N ALA A 101 14.78 8.65 -3.30
CA ALA A 101 16.22 8.67 -3.50
C ALA A 101 16.65 7.53 -4.45
N GLY A 102 17.22 7.90 -5.60
CA GLY A 102 17.64 6.95 -6.64
C GLY A 102 16.52 6.51 -7.59
N ALA A 103 15.28 6.96 -7.39
CA ALA A 103 14.18 6.73 -8.31
C ALA A 103 14.22 7.70 -9.50
N THR A 104 13.69 7.27 -10.63
CA THR A 104 13.54 8.12 -11.82
C THR A 104 12.27 8.96 -11.71
N SER A 105 12.40 10.29 -11.83
CA SER A 105 11.24 11.17 -12.02
C SER A 105 10.54 10.84 -13.34
N ILE A 106 9.22 10.67 -13.30
CA ILE A 106 8.34 10.44 -14.44
C ILE A 106 7.39 11.60 -14.71
N ARG A 107 7.68 12.77 -14.12
CA ARG A 107 6.83 13.97 -14.25
C ARG A 107 6.57 14.29 -15.72
N GLY A 108 5.28 14.34 -16.08
CA GLY A 108 4.84 14.65 -17.44
C GLY A 108 4.96 13.49 -18.43
N LYS A 109 5.25 12.26 -17.95
CA LYS A 109 5.28 11.06 -18.79
C LYS A 109 3.88 10.46 -18.90
N ASP A 110 3.42 10.30 -20.13
CA ASP A 110 2.09 9.74 -20.42
C ASP A 110 1.94 8.28 -20.01
N ARG A 111 3.02 7.49 -20.10
CA ARG A 111 3.04 6.04 -19.81
C ARG A 111 4.35 5.60 -19.17
N ILE A 112 4.28 4.64 -18.26
CA ILE A 112 5.43 3.90 -17.74
C ILE A 112 5.81 2.83 -18.78
N ASP A 113 7.10 2.75 -19.15
CA ASP A 113 7.56 1.81 -20.20
C ASP A 113 8.66 0.85 -19.75
N GLY A 114 8.98 0.84 -18.46
CA GLY A 114 9.94 -0.08 -17.84
C GLY A 114 11.39 0.41 -17.94
N SER A 115 11.63 1.61 -18.48
CA SER A 115 12.94 2.26 -18.47
C SER A 115 13.25 2.99 -17.16
N GLU A 116 12.23 3.20 -16.33
CA GLU A 116 12.30 3.94 -15.07
C GLU A 116 12.85 3.08 -13.95
N THR A 117 13.65 3.67 -13.07
CA THR A 117 13.97 3.08 -11.77
C THR A 117 12.82 3.38 -10.80
N PRO A 118 12.06 2.38 -10.33
CA PRO A 118 11.04 2.60 -9.32
C PRO A 118 11.65 3.01 -7.99
N MET A 119 10.83 3.58 -7.10
CA MET A 119 11.19 3.85 -5.72
C MET A 119 11.76 2.59 -5.06
N PRO A 120 13.02 2.61 -4.58
CA PRO A 120 13.55 1.52 -3.79
C PRO A 120 12.68 1.32 -2.55
N LYS A 121 12.35 0.05 -2.24
CA LYS A 121 11.54 -0.28 -1.07
C LYS A 121 12.08 -1.46 -0.28
N THR A 122 11.83 -1.44 1.03
CA THR A 122 12.22 -2.48 1.99
C THR A 122 11.03 -2.82 2.88
N LEU A 123 10.75 -4.11 3.07
CA LEU A 123 9.71 -4.57 3.99
C LEU A 123 10.07 -4.18 5.43
N LEU A 124 9.18 -3.46 6.10
CA LEU A 124 9.30 -3.11 7.51
C LEU A 124 8.54 -4.09 8.40
N PHE A 125 7.32 -4.44 8.00
CA PHE A 125 6.43 -5.26 8.82
C PHE A 125 5.43 -6.03 7.96
N ASP A 126 5.09 -7.24 8.40
CA ASP A 126 4.06 -8.08 7.79
C ASP A 126 3.20 -8.67 8.91
N PHE A 127 1.90 -8.38 8.90
CA PHE A 127 0.96 -8.87 9.90
C PHE A 127 0.91 -10.40 9.99
N ALA A 128 1.19 -11.11 8.89
CA ALA A 128 1.24 -12.57 8.86
C ALA A 128 2.33 -13.14 9.79
N THR A 129 3.41 -12.38 10.03
CA THR A 129 4.53 -12.83 10.89
C THR A 129 4.17 -12.90 12.37
N VAL A 130 3.13 -12.19 12.79
CA VAL A 130 2.66 -12.14 14.18
C VAL A 130 1.30 -12.81 14.39
N GLY A 131 0.67 -13.31 13.31
CA GLY A 131 -0.62 -14.00 13.38
C GLY A 131 -1.80 -13.11 13.79
N ILE A 132 -1.69 -11.80 13.60
CA ILE A 132 -2.76 -10.83 13.86
C ILE A 132 -3.54 -10.60 12.56
N ASN A 133 -4.87 -10.64 12.63
CA ASN A 133 -5.71 -10.26 11.49
C ASN A 133 -5.64 -8.74 11.28
N PRO A 134 -5.10 -8.25 10.14
CA PRO A 134 -5.05 -6.81 9.89
C PRO A 134 -6.41 -6.24 9.49
N ASP A 135 -7.30 -7.05 8.91
CA ASP A 135 -8.51 -6.59 8.22
C ASP A 135 -8.18 -5.52 7.14
N ASN A 136 -9.14 -4.68 6.77
CA ASN A 136 -9.04 -3.77 5.62
C ASN A 136 -8.24 -2.49 5.92
N VAL A 137 -6.95 -2.59 6.23
CA VAL A 137 -6.16 -1.39 6.55
C VAL A 137 -6.08 -0.44 5.35
N GLU A 138 -6.66 0.75 5.52
CA GLU A 138 -6.73 1.83 4.52
C GLU A 138 -6.27 3.18 5.07
N GLY A 139 -5.82 3.24 6.32
CA GLY A 139 -5.25 4.46 6.88
C GLY A 139 -4.08 4.19 7.79
N ILE A 140 -3.12 5.12 7.80
CA ILE A 140 -1.97 5.13 8.68
C ILE A 140 -1.62 6.55 9.09
N THR A 141 -1.21 6.74 10.33
CA THR A 141 -0.70 8.02 10.81
C THR A 141 0.33 7.83 11.90
N TRP A 142 1.10 8.89 12.14
CA TRP A 142 1.97 8.97 13.29
C TRP A 142 1.15 9.15 14.57
N GLY A 143 1.44 8.31 15.56
CA GLY A 143 0.99 8.51 16.93
C GLY A 143 2.04 9.24 17.80
N PRO A 144 1.83 9.26 19.12
CA PRO A 144 2.78 9.85 20.06
C PRO A 144 4.13 9.12 20.08
N THR A 145 5.18 9.85 20.47
CA THR A 145 6.48 9.28 20.84
C THR A 145 6.38 8.62 22.21
N LEU A 146 6.87 7.39 22.32
CA LEU A 146 6.94 6.62 23.56
C LEU A 146 8.11 7.09 24.44
N ARG A 147 8.12 6.65 25.71
CA ARG A 147 9.14 7.05 26.69
C ARG A 147 10.55 6.61 26.33
N ASP A 148 10.68 5.55 25.54
CA ASP A 148 11.95 5.04 25.03
C ASP A 148 12.43 5.76 23.77
N GLY A 149 11.67 6.73 23.25
CA GLY A 149 12.01 7.51 22.06
C GLY A 149 11.46 6.94 20.76
N SER A 150 10.94 5.70 20.76
CA SER A 150 10.28 5.12 19.59
C SER A 150 9.00 5.91 19.25
N ARG A 151 8.64 5.96 17.97
CA ARG A 151 7.38 6.56 17.53
C ARG A 151 6.33 5.48 17.37
N THR A 152 5.07 5.83 17.57
CA THR A 152 3.97 4.92 17.26
C THR A 152 3.42 5.18 15.86
N LEU A 153 2.95 4.11 15.22
CA LEU A 153 2.11 4.14 14.03
C LEU A 153 0.72 3.65 14.42
N ALA A 154 -0.29 4.46 14.15
CA ALA A 154 -1.68 4.06 14.27
C ALA A 154 -2.21 3.74 12.88
N LEU A 155 -2.69 2.52 12.68
CA LEU A 155 -3.31 2.06 11.45
C LEU A 155 -4.81 1.88 11.70
N CYS A 156 -5.65 2.19 10.72
CA CYS A 156 -7.08 1.97 10.79
C CYS A 156 -7.59 1.10 9.64
N SER A 157 -8.48 0.18 9.99
CA SER A 157 -9.18 -0.67 9.03
C SER A 157 -10.56 -0.11 8.73
N ASP A 158 -10.95 -0.13 7.45
CA ASP A 158 -12.32 0.15 7.02
C ASP A 158 -13.20 -1.10 7.16
N ASP A 159 -14.46 -0.94 7.55
CA ASP A 159 -15.41 -2.06 7.59
C ASP A 159 -16.17 -2.26 6.26
N ASN A 160 -15.88 -1.42 5.24
CA ASN A 160 -16.56 -1.40 3.95
C ASN A 160 -18.10 -1.24 4.07
N PHE A 161 -18.58 -0.68 5.18
CA PHE A 161 -20.00 -0.63 5.54
C PHE A 161 -20.69 -2.01 5.48
N ASN A 162 -19.94 -3.08 5.74
CA ASN A 162 -20.43 -4.44 5.51
C ASN A 162 -21.51 -4.83 6.54
N ALA A 163 -22.76 -4.74 6.11
CA ALA A 163 -23.94 -5.03 6.95
C ALA A 163 -24.01 -6.50 7.43
N MET A 164 -23.31 -7.41 6.75
CA MET A 164 -23.31 -8.84 7.04
C MET A 164 -22.12 -9.29 7.90
N GLY A 165 -21.22 -8.36 8.25
CA GLY A 165 -20.00 -8.62 9.01
C GLY A 165 -18.85 -9.20 8.16
N GLY A 166 -17.69 -9.40 8.79
CA GLY A 166 -16.49 -9.99 8.17
C GLY A 166 -15.34 -8.99 7.95
N GLN A 167 -15.65 -7.70 7.91
CA GLN A 167 -14.67 -6.60 8.02
C GLN A 167 -15.13 -5.67 9.13
N HIS A 168 -14.17 -5.10 9.85
CA HIS A 168 -14.40 -4.33 11.06
C HIS A 168 -13.52 -3.08 11.11
N THR A 169 -14.08 -2.00 11.65
CA THR A 169 -13.25 -0.86 12.06
C THR A 169 -12.36 -1.28 13.21
N MET A 170 -11.06 -1.31 12.95
CA MET A 170 -10.04 -1.65 13.93
C MET A 170 -8.94 -0.61 13.95
N PHE A 171 -8.26 -0.50 15.09
CA PHE A 171 -7.05 0.29 15.22
C PHE A 171 -5.90 -0.61 15.64
N HIS A 172 -4.85 -0.64 14.81
CA HIS A 172 -3.61 -1.34 15.13
C HIS A 172 -2.56 -0.32 15.55
N LEU A 173 -1.87 -0.58 16.66
CA LEU A 173 -0.80 0.29 17.16
C LEU A 173 0.52 -0.46 17.08
N LEU A 174 1.46 0.07 16.31
CA LEU A 174 2.83 -0.44 16.20
C LEU A 174 3.79 0.57 16.81
N ALA A 175 4.87 0.09 17.44
CA ALA A 175 6.01 0.93 17.80
C ALA A 175 7.11 0.74 16.75
N ILE A 176 7.73 1.83 16.31
CA ILE A 176 8.80 1.81 15.32
C ILE A 176 10.02 2.60 15.83
N ASP A 177 11.19 2.03 15.58
CA ASP A 177 12.49 2.59 15.91
C ASP A 177 13.38 2.62 14.65
N GLY A 178 14.24 3.62 14.54
CA GLY A 178 15.26 3.71 13.49
C GLY A 178 14.78 4.03 12.07
N LEU A 179 13.73 4.84 11.91
CA LEU A 179 13.26 5.33 10.59
C LEU A 179 14.00 6.60 10.12
#